data_AF-A0A2T6ZRZ6-F1
#
_entry.id   AF-A0A2T6ZRZ6-F1
#
_cell.length_a   1.000
_cell.length_b   1.000
_cell.length_c   1.000
_cell.angle_alpha   90.00
_cell.angle_beta   90.00
_cell.angle_gamma   90.00
#
_symmetry.space_group_name_H-M   'P 1'
#
loop_
_entity.id
_entity.type
_entity.pdbx_description
1 polymer ?
#
loop_
_entity_poly.entity_id
_entity_poly.type
_entity_poly.pdbx_seq_one_letter_code
_entity_poly.pdbx_strand_id
1 'polypeptide(L)'
;LRFQAGWTYRRIAEDMGLSLTSVYRICESPATPKKRTGRPFSLDTPTRQRLVTTATASAVNRRLSFTEIAKLCDIQASEKTLRKAFKMEGYGRRVARK
;
A
#
# COMPACT_ATOMS: atom_id res chain seq x y z
N LEU A 1 -31.04 4.43 9.39
CA LEU A 1 -31.40 5.81 8.99
C LEU A 1 -32.71 5.87 8.19
N ARG A 2 -32.82 5.41 6.93
CA ARG A 2 -34.14 5.39 6.21
C ARG A 2 -35.19 4.49 6.85
N PHE A 3 -34.83 3.24 7.16
CA PHE A 3 -35.75 2.24 7.72
C PHE A 3 -36.28 2.60 9.13
N GLN A 4 -35.63 3.53 9.83
CA GLN A 4 -36.03 3.96 11.18
C GLN A 4 -36.80 5.28 11.20
N ALA A 5 -36.56 6.17 10.23
CA ALA A 5 -37.17 7.50 10.21
C ALA A 5 -38.34 7.64 9.20
N GLY A 6 -38.49 6.71 8.26
CA GLY A 6 -39.57 6.76 7.24
C GLY A 6 -39.38 7.86 6.18
N TRP A 7 -38.20 8.49 6.11
CA TRP A 7 -37.95 9.58 5.18
C TRP A 7 -37.54 9.08 3.79
N THR A 8 -38.02 9.77 2.76
CA THR A 8 -37.58 9.54 1.38
C THR A 8 -36.20 10.16 1.16
N TYR A 9 -35.42 9.60 0.21
CA TYR A 9 -34.12 10.17 -0.16
C TYR A 9 -34.23 11.63 -0.64
N ARG A 10 -35.35 11.98 -1.28
CA ARG A 10 -35.64 13.35 -1.72
C ARG A 10 -35.79 14.31 -0.54
N ARG A 11 -36.55 13.92 0.48
CA ARG A 11 -36.73 14.73 1.69
C ARG A 11 -35.41 14.95 2.43
N ILE A 12 -34.58 13.89 2.53
CA ILE A 12 -33.24 14.00 3.14
C ILE A 12 -32.35 14.94 2.33
N ALA A 13 -32.42 14.88 0.99
CA ALA A 13 -31.65 15.74 0.11
C ALA A 13 -32.04 17.22 0.25
N GLU A 14 -33.35 17.51 0.29
CA GLU A 14 -33.89 18.86 0.47
C GLU A 14 -33.55 19.44 1.86
N ASP A 15 -33.73 18.65 2.91
CA ASP A 15 -33.48 19.06 4.30
C ASP A 15 -31.98 19.30 4.58
N MET A 16 -31.10 18.47 4.00
CA MET A 16 -29.64 18.60 4.19
C MET A 16 -28.95 19.43 3.10
N GLY A 17 -29.66 19.93 2.10
CA GLY A 17 -29.08 20.67 0.98
C GLY A 17 -28.07 19.84 0.16
N LEU A 18 -28.24 18.52 0.12
CA LEU A 18 -27.36 17.59 -0.60
C LEU A 18 -27.98 17.19 -1.94
N SER A 19 -27.13 16.77 -2.88
CA SER A 19 -27.65 16.17 -4.12
C SER A 19 -28.33 14.83 -3.83
N LEU A 20 -29.40 14.51 -4.58
CA LEU A 20 -30.10 13.23 -4.46
C LEU A 20 -29.16 12.04 -4.68
N THR A 21 -28.19 12.18 -5.60
CA THR A 21 -27.18 11.15 -5.88
C THR A 21 -26.19 10.97 -4.72
N SER A 22 -25.81 12.03 -4.01
CA SER A 22 -25.01 11.94 -2.78
C SER A 22 -25.78 11.20 -1.69
N VAL A 23 -27.05 11.56 -1.45
CA VAL A 23 -27.88 10.89 -0.44
C VAL A 23 -28.04 9.40 -0.75
N TYR A 24 -28.32 9.06 -2.00
CA TYR A 24 -28.37 7.67 -2.47
C TYR A 24 -27.06 6.94 -2.17
N ARG A 25 -25.91 7.49 -2.59
CA ARG A 25 -24.59 6.88 -2.35
C ARG A 25 -24.29 6.70 -0.88
N ILE A 26 -24.64 7.66 -0.02
CA ILE A 26 -24.43 7.58 1.43
C ILE A 26 -25.31 6.48 2.03
N CYS A 27 -26.60 6.44 1.65
CA CYS A 27 -27.55 5.46 2.20
C CYS A 27 -27.27 4.02 1.75
N GLU A 28 -26.75 3.83 0.54
CA GLU A 28 -26.35 2.52 0.01
C GLU A 28 -24.92 2.11 0.40
N SER A 29 -24.13 3.02 0.96
CA SER A 29 -22.80 2.72 1.48
C SER A 29 -22.86 2.22 2.93
N PRO A 30 -21.85 1.46 3.39
CA PRO A 30 -21.71 1.13 4.80
C PRO A 30 -21.73 2.40 5.67
N ALA A 31 -22.36 2.31 6.85
CA ALA A 31 -22.46 3.42 7.80
C ALA A 31 -21.09 3.98 8.19
N THR A 32 -20.06 3.12 8.24
CA THR A 32 -18.67 3.52 8.46
C THR A 32 -17.98 3.77 7.12
N PRO A 33 -17.57 5.01 6.82
CA PRO A 33 -16.87 5.32 5.58
C PRO A 33 -15.53 4.58 5.49
N LYS A 34 -15.23 4.02 4.31
CA LYS A 34 -13.91 3.44 4.03
C LYS A 34 -12.93 4.55 3.65
N LYS A 35 -11.80 4.63 4.34
CA LYS A 35 -10.70 5.51 3.95
C LYS A 35 -10.13 5.06 2.62
N ARG A 36 -9.92 5.99 1.68
CA ARG A 36 -9.23 5.70 0.42
C ARG A 36 -7.83 5.19 0.72
N THR A 37 -7.43 4.13 0.03
CA THR A 37 -6.05 3.64 0.08
C THR A 37 -5.12 4.71 -0.49
N GLY A 38 -3.95 4.87 0.13
CA GLY A 38 -2.90 5.73 -0.41
C GLY A 38 -2.35 5.20 -1.74
N ARG A 39 -1.40 5.95 -2.32
CA ARG A 39 -0.69 5.52 -3.53
C ARG A 39 -0.03 4.15 -3.29
N PRO A 40 -0.15 3.20 -4.23
CA PRO A 40 0.54 1.91 -4.12
C PRO A 40 2.06 2.09 -4.08
N PHE A 41 2.76 1.10 -3.53
CA PHE A 41 4.22 1.08 -3.52
C PHE A 41 4.79 0.97 -4.93
N SER A 42 5.97 1.55 -5.17
CA SER A 42 6.65 1.52 -6.47
C SER A 42 7.18 0.13 -6.86
N LEU A 43 7.38 -0.77 -5.89
CA LEU A 43 7.83 -2.13 -6.13
C LEU A 43 6.74 -3.09 -5.66
N ASP A 44 6.31 -3.98 -6.55
CA ASP A 44 5.33 -5.02 -6.25
C ASP A 44 5.92 -6.12 -5.36
N THR A 45 5.05 -7.00 -4.84
CA THR A 45 5.47 -8.06 -3.92
C THR A 45 6.45 -9.07 -4.55
N PRO A 46 6.23 -9.57 -5.78
CA PRO A 46 7.18 -10.48 -6.43
C PRO A 46 8.57 -9.88 -6.61
N THR A 47 8.66 -8.60 -6.98
CA THR A 47 9.96 -7.92 -7.14
C THR A 47 10.70 -7.79 -5.81
N ARG A 48 9.97 -7.48 -4.72
CA ARG A 48 10.58 -7.42 -3.39
C ARG A 48 11.09 -8.79 -2.92
N GLN A 49 10.32 -9.86 -3.16
CA GLN A 49 10.75 -11.22 -2.85
C GLN A 49 11.97 -11.63 -3.66
N ARG A 50 12.01 -11.31 -4.97
CA ARG A 50 13.17 -11.56 -5.83
C ARG A 50 14.43 -10.89 -5.27
N LEU A 51 14.34 -9.63 -4.84
CA LEU A 51 15.45 -8.90 -4.21
C LEU A 51 15.99 -9.65 -2.97
N VAL A 52 15.11 -10.12 -2.08
CA VAL A 52 15.51 -10.85 -0.87
C VAL A 52 16.10 -12.21 -1.20
N THR A 53 15.50 -12.95 -2.14
CA THR A 53 16.01 -14.24 -2.60
C THR A 53 17.41 -14.08 -3.18
N THR A 54 17.64 -13.09 -4.05
CA THR A 54 18.97 -12.80 -4.60
C THR A 54 19.95 -12.39 -3.50
N ALA A 55 19.54 -11.54 -2.55
CA ALA A 55 20.38 -11.14 -1.42
C ALA A 55 20.80 -12.32 -0.53
N THR A 56 19.94 -13.32 -0.36
CA THR A 56 20.16 -14.46 0.54
C THR A 56 20.80 -15.67 -0.13
N ALA A 57 20.82 -15.71 -1.47
CA ALA A 57 21.31 -16.83 -2.28
C ALA A 57 22.78 -17.20 -2.05
N SER A 58 23.65 -16.24 -1.71
CA SER A 58 25.08 -16.52 -1.44
C SER A 58 25.64 -15.67 -0.31
N ALA A 59 26.72 -16.13 0.32
CA ALA A 59 27.43 -15.36 1.34
C ALA A 59 27.99 -14.03 0.78
N VAL A 60 28.37 -14.03 -0.50
CA VAL A 60 28.83 -12.83 -1.22
C VAL A 60 27.67 -11.84 -1.37
N ASN A 61 26.50 -12.30 -1.82
CA ASN A 61 25.34 -11.45 -2.04
C ASN A 61 24.85 -10.79 -0.75
N ARG A 62 24.94 -11.47 0.39
CA ARG A 62 24.60 -10.89 1.71
C ARG A 62 25.49 -9.71 2.10
N ARG A 63 26.70 -9.63 1.55
CA ARG A 63 27.64 -8.53 1.79
C ARG A 63 27.46 -7.38 0.82
N LEU A 64 26.78 -7.59 -0.31
CA LEU A 64 26.47 -6.53 -1.27
C LEU A 64 25.54 -5.47 -0.66
N SER A 65 25.63 -4.26 -1.19
CA SER A 65 24.70 -3.17 -0.93
C SER A 65 23.35 -3.43 -1.59
N PHE A 66 22.31 -2.73 -1.14
CA PHE A 66 20.97 -2.87 -1.71
C PHE A 66 20.93 -2.47 -3.20
N THR A 67 21.72 -1.47 -3.58
CA THR A 67 21.82 -1.01 -4.97
C THR A 67 22.52 -2.02 -5.86
N GLU A 68 23.56 -2.70 -5.36
CA GLU A 68 24.22 -3.79 -6.09
C GLU A 68 23.29 -4.99 -6.28
N ILE A 69 22.55 -5.39 -5.24
CA ILE A 69 21.55 -6.46 -5.36
C ILE A 69 20.46 -6.08 -6.36
N ALA A 70 20.00 -4.82 -6.35
CA ALA A 70 19.01 -4.34 -7.31
C ALA A 70 19.55 -4.39 -8.75
N LYS A 71 20.82 -4.04 -8.96
CA LYS A 71 21.48 -4.18 -10.28
C LYS A 71 21.52 -5.64 -10.73
N LEU A 72 21.84 -6.59 -9.84
CA LEU A 72 21.82 -8.02 -10.18
C LEU A 72 20.42 -8.54 -10.57
N CYS A 73 19.37 -7.86 -10.14
CA CYS A 73 17.99 -8.20 -10.47
C CYS A 73 17.42 -7.38 -11.64
N ASP A 74 18.22 -6.50 -12.27
CA ASP A 74 17.79 -5.52 -13.27
C ASP A 74 16.69 -4.56 -12.79
N ILE A 75 16.75 -4.18 -11.50
CA ILE A 75 15.78 -3.28 -10.87
C ILE A 75 16.39 -1.89 -10.70
N GLN A 76 15.79 -0.90 -11.34
CA GLN A 76 16.14 0.51 -11.14
C GLN A 76 15.23 1.14 -10.07
N ALA A 77 15.78 1.36 -8.88
CA ALA A 77 15.08 2.05 -7.80
C ALA A 77 16.06 2.82 -6.92
N SER A 78 15.57 3.91 -6.30
CA SER A 78 16.37 4.68 -5.34
C SER A 78 16.75 3.82 -4.13
N GLU A 79 17.89 4.11 -3.50
CA GLU A 79 18.32 3.37 -2.30
C GLU A 79 17.26 3.41 -1.18
N LYS A 80 16.55 4.55 -1.03
CA LYS A 80 15.46 4.70 -0.06
C LYS A 80 14.31 3.75 -0.36
N THR A 81 13.95 3.59 -1.64
CA THR A 81 12.93 2.64 -2.09
C THR A 81 13.36 1.21 -1.80
N LEU A 82 14.62 0.87 -2.10
CA LEU A 82 15.16 -0.47 -1.86
C LEU A 82 15.21 -0.81 -0.37
N ARG A 83 15.71 0.10 0.48
CA ARG A 83 15.71 -0.08 1.95
C ARG A 83 14.31 -0.38 2.48
N LYS A 84 13.30 0.36 1.99
CA LYS A 84 11.90 0.13 2.37
C LYS A 84 11.40 -1.24 1.87
N ALA A 85 11.74 -1.61 0.64
CA ALA A 85 11.38 -2.91 0.07
C ALA A 85 11.96 -4.07 0.88
N PHE A 86 13.26 -4.05 1.19
CA PHE A 86 13.90 -5.06 2.04
C PHE A 86 13.28 -5.11 3.44
N LYS A 87 12.99 -3.95 4.04
CA LYS A 87 12.32 -3.87 5.35
C LYS A 87 10.91 -4.48 5.33
N MET A 88 10.14 -4.28 4.25
CA MET A 88 8.79 -4.85 4.12
C MET A 88 8.80 -6.37 4.06
N GLU A 89 9.86 -6.97 3.52
CA GLU A 89 10.06 -8.42 3.49
C GLU A 89 10.82 -8.95 4.73
N GLY A 90 11.03 -8.09 5.75
CA GLY A 90 11.72 -8.48 6.99
C GLY A 90 13.24 -8.67 6.86
N TYR A 91 13.85 -8.31 5.73
CA TYR A 91 15.29 -8.46 5.53
C TYR A 91 16.07 -7.30 6.19
N GLY A 92 16.88 -7.65 7.19
CA GLY A 92 17.84 -6.74 7.82
C GLY A 92 19.26 -7.08 7.40
N ARG A 93 19.97 -6.13 6.76
CA ARG A 93 21.40 -6.29 6.47
C ARG A 93 22.19 -6.27 7.77
N ARG A 94 22.79 -7.41 8.14
CA ARG A 94 23.73 -7.50 9.26
C ARG A 94 25.15 -7.37 8.72
N VAL A 95 25.79 -6.24 8.99
CA VAL A 95 27.22 -6.05 8.71
C VAL A 95 28.00 -6.70 9.85
N ALA A 96 28.89 -7.63 9.54
CA ALA A 96 29.82 -8.17 10.54
C ALA A 96 30.69 -7.01 11.05
N ARG A 97 30.66 -6.76 12.36
CA ARG A 97 31.61 -5.84 12.99
C ARG A 97 33.00 -6.49 12.94
N LYS A 98 34.01 -5.69 12.57
CA LYS A 98 35.42 -6.09 12.66
C LYS A 98 35.82 -6.27 14.11
#